data_AF-A0A1G7SZP6-F1
#
_entry.id   AF-A0A1G7SZP6-F1
#
_cell.length_a   1.000
_cell.length_b   1.000
_cell.length_c   1.000
_cell.angle_alpha   90.00
_cell.angle_beta   90.00
_cell.angle_gamma   90.00
#
_symmetry.space_group_name_H-M   'P 1'
#
loop_
_entity.id
_entity.type
_entity.pdbx_description
1 polymer ?
#
loop_
_entity_poly.entity_id
_entity_poly.type
_entity_poly.pdbx_seq_one_letter_code
_entity_poly.pdbx_strand_id
1 'polypeptide(L)' 'MIRLVTNDFHDATEGREAGDALVTFVACAHAMLDPGTPEEQRRRLEPRLLAQLPTLRALGVFDLFAVRDPALAALLADEG' A
#
# COMPACT_ATOMS: atom_id res chain seq x y z
N MET A 1 40.18 9.00 6.40
CA MET A 1 39.46 7.86 5.81
C MET A 1 37.97 8.14 5.97
N ILE A 2 37.33 8.73 4.96
CA ILE A 2 35.95 9.22 5.05
C ILE A 2 35.07 8.27 4.22
N ARG A 3 34.23 7.49 4.89
CA ARG A 3 33.09 6.76 4.30
C ARG A 3 31.87 7.68 4.41
N LEU A 4 31.65 8.50 3.39
CA LEU A 4 30.36 9.13 3.09
C LEU A 4 30.14 8.88 1.60
N VAL A 5 28.99 8.29 1.22
CA VAL A 5 28.34 8.37 -0.11
C VAL A 5 27.24 7.30 -0.28
N THR A 6 27.17 6.26 0.57
CA THR A 6 26.14 5.20 0.38
C THR A 6 24.79 5.48 1.07
N ASN A 7 24.70 6.45 2.00
CA ASN A 7 23.48 6.67 2.79
C ASN A 7 22.36 7.41 2.00
N ASP A 8 22.71 8.40 1.19
CA ASP A 8 21.73 9.22 0.44
C ASP A 8 21.02 8.46 -0.70
N PHE A 9 21.66 7.44 -1.29
CA PHE A 9 21.05 6.64 -2.36
C PHE A 9 20.09 5.56 -1.85
N HIS A 10 20.30 5.06 -0.62
CA HIS A 10 19.42 4.06 -0.02
C HIS A 10 18.09 4.69 0.37
N ASP A 11 18.14 5.84 1.05
CA ASP A 11 16.95 6.59 1.50
C ASP A 11 16.03 7.01 0.34
N ALA A 12 16.60 7.47 -0.77
CA ALA A 12 15.84 7.81 -1.98
C ALA A 12 15.25 6.60 -2.71
N THR A 13 15.90 5.43 -2.61
CA THR A 13 15.40 4.18 -3.20
C THR A 13 14.29 3.60 -2.34
N GLU A 14 14.47 3.57 -1.01
CA GLU A 14 13.45 3.16 -0.04
C GLU A 14 12.20 4.04 -0.14
N GLY A 15 12.37 5.37 -0.27
CA GLY A 15 11.26 6.30 -0.47
C GLY A 15 10.50 6.06 -1.79
N ARG A 16 11.19 5.58 -2.84
CA ARG A 16 10.56 5.24 -4.11
C ARG A 16 9.78 3.92 -4.03
N GLU A 17 10.33 2.90 -3.36
CA GLU A 17 9.63 1.64 -3.13
C GLU A 17 8.39 1.82 -2.25
N ALA A 18 8.49 2.67 -1.23
CA ALA A 18 7.36 3.11 -0.41
C ALA A 18 6.28 3.82 -1.24
N GLY A 19 6.67 4.73 -2.14
CA GLY A 19 5.76 5.39 -3.07
C GLY A 19 5.07 4.40 -4.02
N ASP A 20 5.81 3.44 -4.56
CA ASP A 20 5.28 2.41 -5.46
C ASP A 20 4.30 1.46 -4.73
N ALA A 21 4.55 1.17 -3.45
CA ALA A 21 3.63 0.41 -2.60
C ALA A 21 2.30 1.16 -2.40
N LEU A 22 2.36 2.48 -2.15
CA LEU A 22 1.17 3.33 -2.04
C LEU A 22 0.39 3.40 -3.35
N VAL A 23 1.06 3.62 -4.47
CA VAL A 23 0.41 3.64 -5.80
C VAL A 23 -0.26 2.29 -6.07
N THR A 24 0.42 1.19 -5.78
CA THR A 24 -0.11 -0.17 -5.97
C THR A 24 -1.34 -0.41 -5.09
N PHE A 25 -1.29 -0.01 -3.83
CA PHE A 25 -2.43 -0.14 -2.91
C PHE A 25 -3.64 0.65 -3.40
N VAL A 26 -3.47 1.93 -3.76
CA VAL A 26 -4.55 2.79 -4.23
C VAL A 26 -5.16 2.23 -5.52
N ALA A 27 -4.34 1.76 -6.46
CA ALA A 27 -4.82 1.15 -7.70
C ALA A 27 -5.65 -0.13 -7.44
N CYS A 28 -5.17 -1.01 -6.55
CA CYS A 28 -5.90 -2.22 -6.19
C CYS A 28 -7.21 -1.89 -5.46
N ALA A 29 -7.18 -0.93 -4.53
CA ALA A 29 -8.35 -0.49 -3.78
C ALA A 29 -9.43 0.07 -4.70
N HIS A 30 -9.06 0.94 -5.64
CA HIS A 30 -10.02 1.48 -6.61
C HIS A 30 -10.62 0.39 -7.49
N ALA A 31 -9.81 -0.51 -8.02
CA ALA A 31 -10.32 -1.63 -8.82
C ALA A 31 -11.23 -2.55 -7.99
N MET A 32 -10.92 -2.81 -6.71
CA MET A 32 -11.78 -3.57 -5.83
C MET A 32 -13.09 -2.84 -5.47
N LEU A 33 -13.09 -1.52 -5.41
CA LEU A 33 -14.31 -0.73 -5.12
C LEU A 33 -15.16 -0.46 -6.35
N ASP A 34 -14.62 -0.66 -7.55
CA ASP A 34 -15.36 -0.50 -8.80
C ASP A 34 -16.40 -1.64 -8.94
N PRO A 35 -17.71 -1.31 -9.05
CA PRO A 35 -18.77 -2.30 -9.26
C PRO A 35 -18.64 -3.04 -10.61
N GLY A 36 -17.90 -2.50 -11.57
CA GLY A 36 -17.62 -3.13 -12.85
C GLY A 36 -16.53 -4.20 -12.79
N THR A 37 -15.76 -4.29 -11.70
CA THR A 37 -14.66 -5.25 -11.60
C THR A 37 -15.20 -6.65 -11.30
N PRO A 38 -14.91 -7.65 -12.14
CA PRO A 38 -15.34 -9.03 -11.93
C PRO A 38 -14.83 -9.61 -10.60
N GLU A 39 -15.62 -10.46 -9.95
CA GLU A 39 -15.26 -11.07 -8.67
C GLU A 39 -13.92 -11.83 -8.73
N GLU A 40 -13.66 -12.56 -9.81
CA GLU A 40 -12.39 -13.27 -10.03
C GLU A 40 -11.20 -12.30 -10.05
N GLN A 41 -11.38 -11.11 -10.61
CA GLN A 41 -10.34 -10.09 -10.64
C GLN A 41 -10.15 -9.46 -9.25
N ARG A 42 -11.25 -9.21 -8.51
CA ARG A 42 -11.18 -8.71 -7.13
C ARG A 42 -10.41 -9.68 -6.22
N ARG A 43 -10.68 -10.98 -6.33
CA ARG A 43 -9.97 -12.03 -5.57
C ARG A 43 -8.47 -12.08 -5.86
N ARG A 44 -8.03 -11.71 -7.06
CA ARG A 44 -6.59 -11.62 -7.40
C ARG A 44 -5.94 -10.33 -6.90
N LEU A 45 -6.72 -9.26 -6.78
CA LEU A 45 -6.24 -7.95 -6.33
C LEU A 45 -6.10 -7.89 -4.81
N GLU A 46 -7.00 -8.55 -4.08
CA GLU A 46 -7.01 -8.60 -2.62
C GLU A 46 -5.65 -9.00 -2.00
N PRO A 47 -5.03 -10.16 -2.33
CA PRO A 47 -3.74 -10.52 -1.75
C PRO A 47 -2.62 -9.54 -2.13
N ARG A 48 -2.70 -8.95 -3.33
CA ARG A 48 -1.72 -7.95 -3.79
C ARG A 48 -1.84 -6.64 -3.01
N LEU A 49 -3.06 -6.23 -2.70
CA LEU A 49 -3.38 -5.07 -1.87
C LEU A 49 -2.87 -5.28 -0.44
N LEU A 50 -3.20 -6.43 0.16
CA LEU A 50 -2.80 -6.78 1.52
C LEU A 50 -1.27 -6.88 1.66
N ALA A 51 -0.57 -7.37 0.64
CA ALA A 51 0.89 -7.40 0.63
C ALA A 51 1.56 -6.01 0.76
N GLN A 52 0.85 -4.92 0.46
CA GLN A 52 1.39 -3.55 0.63
C GLN A 52 1.17 -2.99 2.04
N LEU A 53 0.31 -3.61 2.85
CA LEU A 53 -0.04 -3.11 4.19
C LEU A 53 1.17 -2.91 5.11
N PRO A 54 2.15 -3.82 5.19
CA PRO A 54 3.30 -3.62 6.07
C PRO A 54 4.07 -2.33 5.75
N THR A 55 4.31 -2.07 4.46
CA THR A 55 4.99 -0.85 4.00
C THR A 55 4.17 0.40 4.33
N LEU A 56 2.86 0.36 4.10
CA LEU A 56 1.98 1.50 4.39
C LEU A 56 1.84 1.79 5.89
N ARG A 57 1.83 0.75 6.72
CA ARG A 57 1.86 0.88 8.19
C ARG A 57 3.18 1.49 8.64
N ALA A 58 4.31 1.05 8.09
CA ALA A 58 5.62 1.64 8.40
C ALA A 58 5.71 3.13 8.02
N LEU A 59 5.02 3.53 6.95
CA LEU A 59 4.90 4.93 6.52
C LEU A 59 3.92 5.77 7.38
N GLY A 60 3.09 5.15 8.22
CA GLY A 60 2.08 5.85 9.02
C GLY A 60 0.92 6.43 8.20
N VAL A 61 0.68 5.93 6.98
CA VAL A 61 -0.36 6.47 6.09
C VAL A 61 -1.75 6.43 6.74
N PHE A 62 -2.05 5.35 7.46
CA PHE A 62 -3.33 5.17 8.15
C PHE A 62 -3.47 6.00 9.44
N ASP A 63 -2.37 6.55 9.98
CA ASP A 63 -2.42 7.50 11.09
C ASP A 63 -2.79 8.91 10.62
N LEU A 64 -2.55 9.20 9.34
CA LEU A 64 -2.81 10.49 8.71
C LEU A 64 -4.14 10.51 7.93
N PHE A 65 -4.50 9.40 7.30
CA PHE A 65 -5.65 9.28 6.42
C PHE A 65 -6.58 8.13 6.84
N ALA A 66 -7.88 8.42 6.87
CA ALA A 66 -8.90 7.39 7.12
C ALA A 66 -9.38 6.75 5.80
N VAL A 67 -9.64 5.44 5.84
CA VAL A 67 -10.29 4.73 4.72
C VAL A 67 -11.78 5.06 4.72
N ARG A 68 -12.24 5.68 3.63
CA ARG A 68 -13.63 6.15 3.51
C ARG A 68 -14.64 5.02 3.28
N ASP A 69 -14.22 3.96 2.58
CA ASP A 69 -15.11 2.83 2.30
C ASP A 69 -15.14 1.86 3.49
N PRO A 70 -16.32 1.57 4.08
CA PRO A 70 -16.42 0.77 5.29
C PRO A 70 -16.07 -0.70 5.08
N ALA A 71 -16.36 -1.26 3.90
CA ALA A 71 -16.04 -2.65 3.59
C ALA A 71 -14.54 -2.84 3.40
N LEU A 72 -13.89 -1.89 2.72
CA LEU A 72 -12.44 -1.86 2.63
C LEU A 72 -11.80 -1.65 4.00
N ALA A 73 -12.31 -0.73 4.82
CA ALA A 73 -11.78 -0.51 6.16
C ALA A 73 -11.84 -1.78 7.03
N ALA A 74 -12.95 -2.53 6.96
CA ALA A 74 -13.09 -3.80 7.66
C ALA A 74 -12.08 -4.85 7.17
N LEU A 75 -11.87 -4.94 5.85
CA LEU A 75 -10.87 -5.85 5.26
C LEU A 75 -9.45 -5.58 5.80
N LEU A 76 -9.04 -4.31 5.87
CA LEU A 76 -7.68 -3.97 6.33
C LEU A 76 -7.48 -4.19 7.84
N ALA A 77 -8.55 -4.11 8.61
CA ALA A 77 -8.53 -4.35 10.05
C ALA A 77 -8.42 -5.84 10.40
N ASP A 78 -8.87 -6.74 9.51
CA ASP A 78 -8.80 -8.19 9.72
C ASP A 78 -7.36 -8.72 9.63
N GLU A 79 -6.54 -8.12 8.76
CA GLU A 79 -5.10 -8.40 8.62
C GLU A 79 -4.25 -7.65 9.67
N GLY A 80 -4.89 -7.24 10.77
CA GLY A 80 -4.46 -6.36 11.87
C GLY A 80 -3.43 -6.95 12.81
#